data_AF-A0A0D3A0L2-F1
#
_entry.id   AF-A0A0D3A0L2-F1
#
_cell.length_a   1.000
_cell.length_b   1.000
_cell.length_c   1.000
_cell.angle_alpha   90.00
_cell.angle_beta   90.00
_cell.angle_gamma   90.00
#
_symmetry.space_group_name_H-M   'P 1'
#
loop_
_entity.id
_entity.type
_entity.pdbx_description
1 polymer ?
#
loop_
_entity_poly.entity_id
_entity_poly.type
_entity_poly.pdbx_seq_one_letter_code
_entity_poly.pdbx_strand_id
1 'polypeptide(L)' 'MVIVDKEGTRIHASVGEQLIKKFDDKLREGDAIVLQLFKVYDATGEYRTTPHPYKIGFFHTTFIGIADDFPSAVPE' A
#
# COMPACT_ATOMS: atom_id res chain seq x y z
N MET A 1 6.71 1.52 0.33
CA MET A 1 5.98 1.51 1.63
C MET A 1 5.43 0.11 1.88
N VAL A 2 5.05 -0.20 3.12
CA VAL A 2 4.36 -1.46 3.46
C VAL A 2 2.96 -1.10 3.94
N ILE A 3 1.95 -1.76 3.36
CA ILE A 3 0.54 -1.61 3.76
C ILE A 3 0.16 -2.87 4.55
N VAL A 4 -0.68 -2.69 5.57
CA VAL A 4 -1.17 -3.77 6.42
C VAL A 4 -2.70 -3.77 6.44
N ASP A 5 -3.31 -4.95 6.40
CA ASP A 5 -4.74 -5.11 6.56
C ASP A 5 -5.11 -5.51 8.00
N LYS A 6 -6.42 -5.64 8.25
CA LYS A 6 -6.96 -6.01 9.57
C LYS A 6 -6.50 -7.39 10.07
N GLU A 7 -6.03 -8.26 9.17
CA GLU A 7 -5.58 -9.60 9.49
C GLU A 7 -4.07 -9.63 9.80
N GLY A 8 -3.38 -8.49 9.70
CA GLY A 8 -1.93 -8.38 9.88
C GLY A 8 -1.14 -8.72 8.62
N THR A 9 -1.82 -8.95 7.49
CA THR A 9 -1.15 -9.25 6.21
C THR A 9 -0.44 -8.01 5.71
N ARG A 10 0.88 -8.14 5.50
CA ARG A 10 1.73 -7.04 5.03
C ARG A 10 2.09 -7.22 3.58
N ILE A 11 1.86 -6.20 2.78
CA ILE A 11 2.19 -6.17 1.36
C ILE A 11 3.02 -4.93 1.01
N HIS A 12 4.07 -5.13 0.23
CA HIS A 12 4.84 -4.01 -0.31
C HIS A 12 3.98 -3.23 -1.32
N ALA A 13 4.02 -1.91 -1.24
CA ALA A 13 3.45 -1.02 -2.24
C ALA A 13 4.46 0.04 -2.73
N SER A 14 4.46 0.30 -4.03
CA SER A 14 5.36 1.24 -4.70
C SER A 14 4.61 2.29 -5.53
N VAL A 15 5.05 3.54 -5.41
CA VAL A 15 4.58 4.67 -6.23
C VAL A 15 5.67 5.04 -7.22
N GLY A 16 5.35 5.10 -8.51
CA GLY A 16 6.29 5.55 -9.53
C GLY A 16 6.58 7.04 -9.41
N GLU A 17 7.79 7.47 -9.78
CA GLU A 17 8.27 8.86 -9.63
C GLU A 17 7.29 9.91 -10.17
N GLN A 18 6.73 9.65 -11.35
CA GLN A 18 5.75 10.51 -12.02
C GLN A 18 4.43 10.67 -11.26
N LEU A 19 4.13 9.78 -10.30
CA LEU A 19 2.92 9.79 -9.49
C LEU A 19 3.14 10.29 -8.06
N ILE A 20 4.40 10.54 -7.64
CA ILE A 20 4.70 10.97 -6.27
C ILE A 20 3.90 12.22 -5.91
N LYS A 21 4.00 13.29 -6.71
CA LYS A 21 3.28 14.55 -6.46
C LYS A 21 1.76 14.41 -6.36
N LYS A 22 1.17 13.35 -6.92
CA LYS A 22 -0.29 13.10 -6.89
C LYS A 22 -0.75 12.48 -5.56
N PHE A 23 0.14 11.75 -4.89
CA PHE A 23 -0.20 10.91 -3.75
C PHE A 23 0.58 11.24 -2.47
N ASP A 24 1.60 12.09 -2.56
CA ASP A 24 2.47 12.50 -1.44
C ASP A 24 1.69 13.07 -0.24
N ASP A 25 0.63 13.82 -0.51
CA ASP A 25 -0.23 14.42 0.50
C ASP A 25 -1.20 13.43 1.17
N LYS A 26 -1.44 12.27 0.55
CA LYS A 26 -2.45 11.28 0.95
C LYS A 26 -1.89 10.04 1.63
N LEU A 27 -0.57 9.88 1.61
CA LEU A 27 0.10 8.69 2.10
C LEU A 27 1.02 9.08 3.26
N ARG A 28 0.51 8.95 4.49
CA ARG A 28 1.29 9.14 5.71
C ARG A 28 1.30 7.86 6.52
N GLU A 29 2.40 7.65 7.23
CA GLU A 29 2.51 6.52 8.15
C GLU A 29 1.49 6.66 9.29
N GLY A 30 0.81 5.55 9.62
CA GLY A 30 -0.25 5.52 10.64
C GLY A 30 -1.65 5.83 10.12
N ASP A 31 -1.80 6.38 8.91
CA ASP A 31 -3.11 6.65 8.33
C ASP A 31 -3.76 5.36 7.83
N ALA A 32 -5.06 5.23 8.08
CA ALA A 32 -5.90 4.21 7.50
C ALA A 32 -6.51 4.72 6.18
N ILE A 33 -6.33 3.95 5.11
CA ILE A 33 -6.75 4.32 3.77
C ILE A 33 -7.55 3.22 3.07
N VAL A 34 -8.47 3.63 2.20
CA VAL A 34 -9.08 2.78 1.18
C VAL A 34 -8.25 2.89 -0.09
N LEU A 35 -7.64 1.79 -0.52
CA LEU A 35 -6.83 1.72 -1.74
C LEU A 35 -7.55 0.87 -2.81
N GLN A 36 -7.81 1.45 -3.98
CA GLN A 36 -8.55 0.79 -5.07
C GLN A 36 -7.90 1.05 -6.44
N LEU A 37 -8.24 0.21 -7.43
CA LEU A 37 -7.80 0.36 -8.84
C LEU A 37 -6.27 0.42 -9.00
N PHE A 38 -5.57 -0.35 -8.18
CA PHE A 38 -4.12 -0.53 -8.26
C PHE A 38 -3.76 -1.74 -9.14
N LYS A 39 -2.48 -1.84 -9.50
CA LYS A 39 -1.95 -3.02 -10.19
C LYS A 39 -1.27 -3.94 -9.19
N VAL A 40 -1.38 -5.24 -9.44
CA VAL A 40 -0.68 -6.28 -8.70
C VAL A 40 0.46 -6.80 -9.56
N TYR A 41 1.64 -6.95 -8.97
CA TYR A 41 2.82 -7.49 -9.61
C TYR A 41 3.40 -8.61 -8.75
N ASP A 42 4.14 -9.52 -9.36
CA ASP A 42 4.93 -10.48 -8.60
C ASP A 42 6.02 -9.75 -7.80
N ALA A 43 6.16 -10.11 -6.53
CA ALA A 43 7.24 -9.64 -5.67
C ALA A 43 8.50 -10.47 -5.94
N THR A 44 9.05 -10.32 -7.15
CA THR A 44 10.31 -10.95 -7.56
C THR A 44 11.51 -10.12 -7.11
N GLY A 45 12.60 -10.80 -6.73
CA GLY A 45 13.84 -10.18 -6.26
C GLY A 45 14.30 -10.74 -4.90
N GLU A 46 15.61 -10.65 -4.65
CA GLU A 46 16.22 -11.13 -3.40
C GLU A 46 15.93 -10.20 -2.22
N TYR A 47 15.77 -8.91 -2.48
CA TYR A 47 15.45 -7.92 -1.45
C TYR A 47 13.94 -7.65 -1.38
N ARG A 48 13.30 -8.17 -0.33
CA ARG A 48 11.85 -8.04 -0.12
C ARG A 48 11.58 -7.55 1.30
N THR A 49 10.73 -6.54 1.41
CA THR A 49 10.30 -5.97 2.71
C THR A 49 9.21 -6.79 3.38
N THR A 50 8.57 -7.72 2.64
CA THR A 50 7.46 -8.55 3.10
C THR A 50 7.54 -9.95 2.49
N PRO A 51 7.10 -11.01 3.19
CA PRO A 51 7.07 -12.36 2.64
C PRO A 51 5.96 -12.57 1.59
N HIS A 52 5.02 -11.64 1.48
CA HIS A 52 3.88 -11.72 0.55
C HIS A 52 4.33 -11.87 -0.92
N PRO A 53 3.82 -12.86 -1.69
CA PRO A 53 4.32 -13.20 -3.02
C PRO A 53 4.07 -12.12 -4.08
N TYR A 54 3.16 -11.18 -3.80
CA TYR A 54 2.83 -10.07 -4.67
C TYR A 54 3.15 -8.71 -4.04
N LYS A 55 3.25 -7.68 -4.87
CA LYS A 55 3.37 -6.28 -4.49
C LYS A 55 2.37 -5.40 -5.24
N ILE A 56 1.99 -4.29 -4.63
CA ILE A 56 1.09 -3.31 -5.20
C ILE A 56 1.89 -2.23 -5.93
N GLY A 57 1.48 -1.90 -7.16
CA GLY A 57 1.97 -0.74 -7.89
C GLY A 57 0.85 0.27 -8.13
N PHE A 58 1.12 1.52 -7.75
CA PHE A 58 0.21 2.62 -7.99
C PHE A 58 0.20 2.98 -9.49
N PHE A 59 -0.99 3.31 -9.98
CA PHE A 59 -1.21 3.69 -11.37
C PHE A 59 -2.05 4.97 -11.44
N HIS A 60 -2.21 5.54 -12.63
CA HIS A 60 -2.97 6.79 -12.80
C HIS A 60 -4.42 6.66 -12.31
N THR A 61 -5.01 5.48 -12.42
CA THR A 61 -6.37 5.15 -11.99
C THR A 61 -6.49 4.81 -10.52
N THR A 62 -5.37 4.68 -9.79
CA THR A 62 -5.41 4.30 -8.38
C THR A 62 -6.10 5.37 -7.57
N PHE A 63 -7.06 4.92 -6.76
CA PHE A 63 -7.85 5.74 -5.87
C PHE A 63 -7.38 5.54 -4.43
N ILE A 64 -7.27 6.65 -3.69
CA ILE A 64 -6.98 6.69 -2.26
C ILE A 64 -8.09 7.48 -1.59
N GLY A 65 -8.77 6.86 -0.63
CA GLY A 65 -9.71 7.51 0.29
C GLY A 65 -9.27 7.32 1.74
N ILE A 66 -9.80 8.16 2.64
CA ILE A 66 -9.61 7.99 4.08
C ILE A 66 -10.49 6.82 4.55
N ALA A 67 -9.96 5.97 5.43
CA ALA A 67 -10.72 4.92 6.10
C ALA A 67 -10.89 5.29 7.58
N ASP A 68 -12.11 5.61 7.99
CA ASP A 68 -12.41 6.00 9.38
C ASP A 68 -12.59 4.79 10.32
N ASP A 69 -12.82 3.59 9.76
CA ASP A 69 -13.19 2.37 10.49
C ASP A 69 -12.13 1.26 10.35
N PHE A 70 -10.87 1.62 10.55
CA PHE A 70 -9.76 0.65 10.58
C PHE A 70 -9.16 0.60 12.00
N PRO A 71 -8.84 -0.60 12.53
CA PRO A 71 -8.29 -0.72 13.87
C PRO A 71 -6.93 -0.04 14.01
N SER A 72 -6.71 0.62 15.15
CA SER A 72 -5.44 1.32 15.45
C SER A 72 -4.26 0.37 15.70
N ALA A 73 -4.54 -0.90 15.98
CA ALA A 73 -3.55 -1.95 16.15
C ALA A 73 -3.96 -3.17 15.34
N VAL A 74 -2.98 -3.76 14.65
CA VAL A 74 -3.13 -4.97 13.86
C VAL A 74 -2.17 -6.04 14.39
N PRO A 75 -2.50 -7.33 14.25
CA PRO A 75 -1.61 -8.42 14.67
C PRO A 75 -0.23 -8.33 14.03
N GLU A 76 0.78 -8.81 14.77
CA GLU A 76 2.14 -8.94 14.23
C GLU A 76 2.29 -10.05 13.20
#